data_AF-A0A821INE6-F1
#
_entry.id   AF-A0A821INE6-F1
#
_cell.length_a   1.000
_cell.length_b   1.000
_cell.length_c   1.000
_cell.angle_alpha   90.00
_cell.angle_beta   90.00
_cell.angle_gamma   90.00
#
_symmetry.space_group_name_H-M   'P 1'
#
loop_
_entity.id
_entity.type
_entity.pdbx_description
1 polymer ?
#
loop_
_entity_poly.entity_id
_entity_poly.type
_entity_poly.pdbx_seq_one_letter_code
_entity_poly.pdbx_strand_id
1 'polypeptide(L)'
;MCSHLSIRDRWRIISLRSDQGMASDEIASRINCSIRTAYYILQLFRETNDVIEREGRGRRLLNESFFQMLQSVYLELMIEVMISRRLS
;
A
#
# COMPACT_ATOMS: atom_id res chain seq x y z
N MET A 1 -6.52 -11.17 -19.69
CA MET A 1 -5.15 -10.68 -19.98
C MET A 1 -4.59 -10.13 -18.68
N CYS A 2 -3.48 -10.67 -18.18
CA CYS A 2 -2.85 -10.22 -16.94
C CYS A 2 -1.75 -9.22 -17.31
N SER A 3 -2.10 -7.94 -17.44
CA SER A 3 -1.10 -6.87 -17.50
C SER A 3 -0.31 -6.89 -16.19
N HIS A 4 1.01 -6.98 -16.28
CA HIS A 4 1.89 -6.96 -15.12
C HIS A 4 1.64 -5.64 -14.37
N LEU A 5 1.18 -5.71 -13.11
CA LEU A 5 0.91 -4.51 -12.32
C LEU A 5 2.20 -3.74 -12.10
N SER A 6 2.18 -2.44 -12.40
CA SER A 6 3.29 -1.56 -12.09
C SER A 6 3.48 -1.42 -10.59
N ILE A 7 4.67 -1.03 -10.13
CA ILE A 7 4.91 -0.81 -8.69
C ILE A 7 3.94 0.23 -8.09
N ARG A 8 3.55 1.22 -8.88
CA ARG A 8 2.56 2.24 -8.49
C ARG A 8 1.19 1.61 -8.24
N ASP A 9 0.76 0.68 -9.09
CA ASP A 9 -0.52 0.00 -8.92
C ASP A 9 -0.51 -0.89 -7.68
N ARG A 10 0.62 -1.53 -7.38
CA ARG A 10 0.77 -2.34 -6.17
C ARG A 10 0.66 -1.49 -4.89
N TRP A 11 1.32 -0.34 -4.84
CA TRP A 11 1.15 0.59 -3.71
C TRP A 11 -0.25 1.18 -3.63
N ARG A 12 -0.90 1.41 -4.77
CA ARG A 12 -2.30 1.84 -4.82
C ARG A 12 -3.25 0.81 -4.21
N ILE A 13 -3.00 -0.48 -4.43
CA ILE A 13 -3.74 -1.58 -3.77
C ILE A 13 -3.63 -1.48 -2.24
N ILE A 14 -2.43 -1.21 -1.72
CA ILE A 14 -2.20 -1.05 -0.27
C ILE A 14 -2.95 0.17 0.29
N SER A 15 -2.83 1.33 -0.38
CA SER A 15 -3.52 2.56 0.02
C SER A 15 -5.05 2.39 0.02
N LEU A 16 -5.64 1.76 -1.01
CA LEU A 16 -7.09 1.51 -1.04
C LEU A 16 -7.56 0.63 0.12
N ARG A 17 -6.74 -0.33 0.56
CA ARG A 17 -7.05 -1.15 1.74
C ARG A 17 -6.87 -0.39 3.05
N SER A 18 -5.76 0.33 3.19
CA SER A 18 -5.39 1.02 4.44
C SER A 18 -6.25 2.26 4.69
N ASP A 19 -6.44 3.08 3.66
CA ASP A 19 -7.03 4.41 3.80
C ASP A 19 -8.56 4.34 3.69
N GLN A 20 -9.07 3.41 2.87
CA GLN A 20 -10.50 3.30 2.55
C GLN A 20 -11.15 2.00 3.03
N GLY A 21 -10.38 1.07 3.60
CA GLY A 21 -10.92 -0.19 4.13
C GLY A 21 -11.47 -1.15 3.07
N MET A 22 -11.19 -0.93 1.78
CA MET A 22 -11.83 -1.66 0.68
C MET A 22 -11.54 -3.16 0.70
N ALA A 23 -12.50 -3.95 0.24
CA ALA A 23 -12.34 -5.39 0.06
C ALA A 23 -11.54 -5.71 -1.22
N SER A 24 -10.93 -6.90 -1.27
CA SER A 24 -10.00 -7.27 -2.34
C SER A 24 -10.67 -7.36 -3.73
N ASP A 25 -11.95 -7.68 -3.79
CA ASP A 25 -12.79 -7.70 -4.98
C ASP A 25 -13.09 -6.28 -5.52
N GLU A 26 -13.39 -5.34 -4.62
CA GLU A 26 -13.56 -3.93 -4.95
C GLU A 26 -12.25 -3.30 -5.46
N ILE A 27 -11.14 -3.63 -4.81
CA ILE A 27 -9.80 -3.18 -5.21
C ILE A 27 -9.45 -3.74 -6.59
N ALA A 28 -9.69 -5.04 -6.82
CA ALA A 28 -9.42 -5.69 -8.09
C ALA A 28 -10.19 -5.04 -9.24
N SER A 29 -11.46 -4.69 -9.00
CA SER A 29 -12.29 -3.98 -9.97
C SER A 29 -11.75 -2.57 -10.29
N ARG A 30 -11.30 -1.83 -9.27
CA ARG A 30 -10.76 -0.47 -9.44
C ARG A 30 -9.41 -0.42 -10.14
N ILE A 31 -8.54 -1.40 -9.90
CA ILE A 31 -7.18 -1.48 -10.45
C ILE A 31 -7.15 -2.29 -11.77
N ASN A 32 -8.28 -2.87 -12.16
CA ASN A 32 -8.39 -3.77 -13.31
C ASN A 32 -7.38 -4.93 -13.22
N CYS A 33 -7.36 -5.59 -12.07
CA CYS A 33 -6.52 -6.77 -11.82
C CYS A 33 -7.37 -7.94 -11.31
N SER A 34 -6.77 -9.12 -11.16
CA SER A 34 -7.50 -10.26 -10.58
C SER A 34 -7.62 -10.12 -9.06
N ILE A 35 -8.72 -10.62 -8.49
CA ILE A 35 -8.93 -10.67 -7.03
C ILE A 35 -7.76 -11.39 -6.35
N ARG A 36 -7.26 -12.47 -6.97
CA ARG A 36 -6.10 -13.23 -6.48
C ARG A 36 -4.83 -12.37 -6.42
N THR A 37 -4.62 -11.50 -7.41
CA THR A 37 -3.47 -10.59 -7.45
C THR A 37 -3.56 -9.54 -6.35
N ALA A 38 -4.73 -8.93 -6.16
CA ALA A 38 -4.95 -7.97 -5.07
C ALA A 38 -4.70 -8.62 -3.70
N TYR A 39 -5.25 -9.83 -3.49
CA TYR A 39 -5.02 -10.59 -2.26
C TYR A 39 -3.55 -10.90 -2.04
N TYR A 40 -2.85 -11.37 -3.07
CA TYR A 40 -1.42 -11.68 -3.00
C TYR A 40 -0.57 -10.47 -2.59
N ILE A 41 -0.81 -9.31 -3.19
CA ILE A 41 -0.07 -8.08 -2.87
C ILE A 41 -0.35 -7.62 -1.42
N LEU A 42 -1.61 -7.70 -0.97
CA LEU A 42 -1.97 -7.39 0.40
C LEU A 42 -1.31 -8.34 1.41
N GLN A 43 -1.25 -9.63 1.07
CA GLN A 43 -0.58 -10.63 1.88
C GLN A 43 0.93 -10.40 1.92
N LEU A 44 1.56 -10.16 0.77
CA LEU A 44 2.99 -9.84 0.67
C LEU A 44 3.35 -8.61 1.52
N PHE A 45 2.53 -7.56 1.46
CA PHE A 45 2.72 -6.37 2.29
C PHE A 45 2.55 -6.66 3.77
N ARG A 46 1.56 -7.49 4.16
CA ARG A 46 1.40 -7.89 5.55
C ARG A 46 2.60 -8.66 6.09
N GLU A 47 3.21 -9.50 5.27
CA GLU A 47 4.34 -10.35 5.66
C GLU A 47 5.69 -9.61 5.63
N THR A 48 5.86 -8.66 4.71
CA THR A 48 7.17 -8.04 4.42
C THR A 48 7.21 -6.52 4.62
N ASN A 49 6.05 -5.88 4.84
CA ASN A 49 5.84 -4.43 4.74
C ASN A 49 6.26 -3.85 3.39
N ASP A 50 6.20 -4.65 2.32
CA ASP A 50 6.66 -4.29 0.97
C ASP A 50 5.75 -4.92 -0.11
N VAL A 51 5.82 -4.40 -1.34
CA VAL A 51 5.03 -4.89 -2.49
C VAL A 51 5.89 -5.52 -3.59
N ILE A 52 7.19 -5.63 -3.33
CA ILE A 52 8.17 -6.28 -4.21
C ILE A 52 8.48 -7.67 -3.68
N GLU A 53 8.37 -8.67 -4.55
CA GLU A 53 8.80 -10.03 -4.24
C GLU A 53 10.32 -10.05 -4.09
N ARG A 54 10.81 -10.40 -2.90
CA ARG A 54 12.24 -10.61 -2.68
C ARG A 54 12.61 -11.99 -3.19
N GLU A 55 13.10 -12.08 -4.43
CA GLU A 55 13.75 -13.30 -4.89
C GLU A 55 14.93 -13.61 -3.96
N GLY A 56 14.87 -14.76 -3.30
CA GLY A 56 15.83 -15.12 -2.25
C GLY A 56 17.25 -15.25 -2.79
N ARG A 57 18.12 -14.27 -2.46
CA ARG A 57 19.43 -14.42 -1.81
C ARG A 57 20.08 -13.02 -1.69
N GLY A 58 20.21 -12.55 -0.46
CA GLY A 58 20.98 -11.33 -0.15
C GLY A 58 20.10 -10.13 0.14
N ARG A 59 20.13 -9.69 1.40
CA ARG A 59 19.55 -8.43 1.89
C ARG A 59 19.82 -7.29 0.89
N ARG A 60 18.78 -6.80 0.23
CA ARG A 60 18.72 -5.39 -0.13
C ARG A 60 17.58 -4.78 0.67
N LEU A 61 17.98 -4.18 1.78
CA LEU A 61 17.17 -3.30 2.60
C LEU A 61 16.63 -2.21 1.66
N LEU A 62 15.33 -2.21 1.41
CA LEU A 62 14.67 -1.05 0.84
C LEU A 62 14.65 0.04 1.91
N ASN A 63 15.11 1.22 1.51
CA ASN A 63 15.46 2.36 2.35
C ASN A 63 14.38 2.63 3.41
N GLU A 64 14.73 2.41 4.68
CA GLU A 64 14.00 2.94 5.84
C GLU A 64 13.68 4.43 5.66
N SER A 65 14.52 5.18 4.93
CA SER A 65 14.33 6.59 4.60
C SER A 65 13.05 6.88 3.82
N PHE A 66 12.66 6.02 2.86
CA PHE A 66 11.42 6.21 2.09
C PHE A 66 10.19 5.89 2.93
N PHE A 67 10.29 4.87 3.79
CA PHE A 67 9.23 4.49 4.72
C PHE A 67 9.04 5.55 5.83
N GLN A 68 10.13 6.08 6.38
CA GLN A 68 10.10 7.20 7.33
C GLN A 68 9.53 8.46 6.70
N MET A 69 9.87 8.75 5.43
CA MET A 69 9.29 9.88 4.70
C MET A 69 7.77 9.70 4.50
N LEU A 70 7.30 8.51 4.11
CA LEU A 70 5.87 8.25 3.97
C LEU A 70 5.13 8.29 5.32
N GLN A 71 5.74 7.76 6.40
CA GLN A 71 5.17 7.83 7.74
C GLN A 71 5.06 9.27 8.25
N SER A 72 6.09 10.11 8.04
CA SER A 72 6.05 11.50 8.52
C SER A 72 4.96 12.31 7.81
N VAL A 73 4.86 12.19 6.49
CA VAL A 73 3.84 12.91 5.70
C VAL A 73 2.42 12.44 6.07
N TYR A 74 2.24 11.14 6.29
CA TYR A 74 0.93 10.60 6.70
C TYR A 74 0.54 11.05 8.11
N LEU A 75 1.49 11.11 9.04
CA LEU A 75 1.22 11.57 10.41
C LEU A 75 0.88 13.07 10.45
N GLU A 76 1.58 13.90 9.67
CA GLU A 76 1.30 15.33 9.55
C GLU A 76 -0.11 15.60 9.02
N LEU A 77 -0.50 14.93 7.94
CA LEU A 77 -1.85 15.02 7.38
C LEU A 77 -2.93 14.57 8.38
N MET A 78 -2.68 13.50 9.14
CA MET A 78 -3.62 13.03 10.15
C MET A 78 -3.78 14.02 11.32
N ILE A 79 -2.69 14.66 11.74
CA ILE A 79 -2.72 15.68 12.80
C ILE A 79 -3.52 16.91 12.35
N GLU A 80 -3.31 17.41 11.13
CA GLU A 80 -4.05 18.56 10.60
C GLU A 80 -5.56 18.29 10.54
N VAL A 81 -5.94 17.09 10.09
CA VAL A 81 -7.35 16.67 10.03
C VAL A 81 -7.95 16.53 11.44
N MET A 82 -7.18 16.01 12.42
CA MET A 82 -7.64 15.88 13.80
C MET A 82 -7.80 17.24 14.51
N ILE A 83 -6.89 18.20 14.28
CA ILE A 83 -6.97 19.56 14.84
C ILE A 83 -8.16 20.30 14.26
N SER A 84 -8.37 20.21 12.94
CA SER A 84 -9.49 20.89 12.25
C SER A 84 -10.86 20.43 12.77
N ARG A 85 -11.00 19.16 13.18
CA ARG A 85 -12.24 18.61 13.74
C ARG A 85 -12.49 18.95 15.21
N ARG A 86 -11.49 19.46 15.93
CA ARG A 86 -11.60 19.81 17.37
C ARG A 86 -11.90 21.29 17.59
N LEU A 87 -11.71 22.13 16.56
CA LEU A 87 -11.95 23.58 16.59
C LEU A 87 -13.27 23.99 15.91
N SER A 88 -14.03 23.03 15.37
CA SER A 88 -15.41 23.19 14.88
C SER A 88 -16.41 22.68 15.89
#